data_AF-A0A7Y2L2E5-F1
#
_entry.id   AF-A0A7Y2L2E5-F1
#
_cell.length_a   1.000
_cell.length_b   1.000
_cell.length_c   1.000
_cell.angle_alpha   90.00
_cell.angle_beta   90.00
_cell.angle_gamma   90.00
#
_symmetry.space_group_name_H-M   'P 1'
#
loop_
_entity.id
_entity.type
_entity.pdbx_description
1 polymer ?
#
loop_
_entity_poly.entity_id
_entity_poly.type
_entity_poly.pdbx_seq_one_letter_code
_entity_poly.pdbx_strand_id
1 'polypeptide(L)'
;HSTGLNLETLARYPWIVQSQPAPLREIYQQIFRQAQLQAPASQLETASTMLTVALLQQTDMITLMPLSLVEYYSKLGVLAALPVAVSARLMPFGLISRKGRIPTAAMEVVKAELRVQAGLEGQGVITSD
;
A
#
# COMPACT_ATOMS: atom_id res chain seq x y z
N HIS A 1 18.90 3.18 25.96
CA HIS A 1 18.97 1.91 25.20
C HIS A 1 17.63 1.66 24.51
N SER A 2 17.40 2.18 23.30
CA SER A 2 16.26 1.72 22.49
C SER A 2 16.77 0.60 21.59
N THR A 3 16.49 -0.64 21.98
CA THR A 3 16.58 -1.81 21.10
C THR A 3 15.81 -1.49 19.82
N GLY A 4 16.54 -1.37 18.71
CA GLY A 4 16.01 -0.82 17.46
C GLY A 4 14.83 -1.61 16.94
N LEU A 5 13.69 -0.93 16.74
CA LEU A 5 12.50 -1.51 16.14
C LEU A 5 12.83 -2.04 14.74
N ASN A 6 12.55 -3.32 14.48
CA ASN A 6 12.84 -3.99 13.22
C ASN A 6 11.70 -4.92 12.80
N LEU A 7 11.75 -5.42 11.56
CA LEU A 7 10.67 -6.26 11.02
C LEU A 7 10.47 -7.57 11.80
N GLU A 8 11.53 -8.17 12.33
CA GLU A 8 11.44 -9.38 13.16
C GLU A 8 10.67 -9.13 14.45
N THR A 9 10.87 -7.97 15.09
CA THR A 9 10.10 -7.55 16.27
C THR A 9 8.64 -7.33 15.89
N LEU A 10 8.39 -6.67 14.76
CA LEU A 10 7.03 -6.42 14.26
C LEU A 10 6.30 -7.71 13.87
N ALA A 11 7.01 -8.76 13.46
CA ALA A 11 6.42 -10.05 13.10
C ALA A 11 5.68 -10.73 14.26
N ARG A 12 5.97 -10.32 15.50
CA ARG A 12 5.38 -10.86 16.74
C ARG A 12 4.03 -10.24 17.09
N TYR A 13 3.67 -9.13 16.45
CA TYR A 13 2.38 -8.46 16.65
C TYR A 13 1.33 -9.04 15.70
N PRO A 14 0.02 -8.93 16.00
CA PRO A 14 -1.03 -9.27 15.05
C PRO A 14 -1.08 -8.26 13.90
N TRP A 15 -1.24 -8.75 12.67
CA TRP A 15 -1.26 -7.88 11.48
C TRP A 15 -2.65 -7.75 10.88
N ILE A 16 -3.04 -6.52 10.53
CA ILE A 16 -4.15 -6.27 9.61
C ILE A 16 -3.57 -6.24 8.20
N VAL A 17 -4.06 -7.10 7.32
CA VAL A 17 -3.55 -7.23 5.95
C VAL A 17 -4.69 -7.05 4.95
N GLN A 18 -4.39 -6.42 3.80
CA GLN A 18 -5.39 -6.26 2.75
C GLN A 18 -5.79 -7.62 2.16
N SER A 19 -7.10 -7.81 1.97
CA SER A 19 -7.65 -8.99 1.27
C SER A 19 -7.27 -8.98 -0.21
N GLN A 20 -6.97 -10.15 -0.77
CA GLN A 20 -6.56 -10.27 -2.18
C GLN A 20 -7.71 -10.07 -3.17
N PRO A 21 -7.41 -9.60 -4.41
CA PRO A 21 -6.13 -9.06 -4.87
C PRO A 21 -5.95 -7.59 -4.42
N ALA A 22 -4.77 -7.25 -3.89
CA ALA A 22 -4.48 -5.87 -3.47
C ALA A 22 -2.97 -5.56 -3.49
N PRO A 23 -2.53 -4.39 -3.99
CA PRO A 23 -1.10 -4.08 -4.08
C PRO A 23 -0.37 -4.09 -2.73
N LEU A 24 -1.00 -3.64 -1.64
CA LEU A 24 -0.36 -3.69 -0.32
C LEU A 24 -0.23 -5.11 0.24
N ARG A 25 -1.07 -6.06 -0.22
CA ARG A 25 -0.91 -7.48 0.12
C ARG A 25 0.34 -8.06 -0.51
N GLU A 26 0.64 -7.69 -1.75
CA GLU A 26 1.87 -8.10 -2.44
C GLU A 26 3.10 -7.49 -1.76
N ILE A 27 3.05 -6.21 -1.41
CA ILE A 27 4.10 -5.52 -0.63
C ILE A 27 4.31 -6.23 0.71
N TYR A 28 3.24 -6.54 1.45
CA TYR A 28 3.30 -7.29 2.71
C TYR A 28 4.01 -8.64 2.53
N GLN A 29 3.64 -9.42 1.51
CA GLN A 29 4.29 -10.69 1.25
C GLN A 29 5.76 -10.51 0.84
N GLN A 30 6.08 -9.45 0.10
CA GLN A 30 7.43 -9.14 -0.34
C GLN A 30 8.35 -8.79 0.84
N ILE A 31 7.91 -7.96 1.79
CA ILE A 31 8.77 -7.54 2.91
C ILE A 31 9.22 -8.72 3.77
N PHE A 32 8.31 -9.64 4.10
CA PHE A 32 8.64 -10.83 4.89
C PHE A 32 9.50 -11.82 4.11
N ARG A 33 9.18 -12.03 2.82
CA ARG A 33 9.97 -12.89 1.93
C ARG A 33 11.40 -12.40 1.76
N GLN A 34 11.60 -11.10 1.52
CA GLN A 34 12.92 -10.51 1.33
C GLN A 34 13.76 -10.54 2.62
N ALA A 35 13.12 -10.38 3.77
CA ALA A 35 13.77 -10.50 5.07
C ALA A 35 14.04 -11.96 5.50
N GLN A 36 13.64 -12.95 4.69
CA GLN A 36 13.69 -14.39 5.05
C GLN A 36 12.95 -14.71 6.36
N LEU A 37 11.92 -13.94 6.68
CA LEU A 37 11.07 -14.13 7.84
C LEU A 37 9.77 -14.84 7.44
N GLN A 38 9.25 -15.65 8.35
CA GLN A 38 7.89 -16.15 8.19
C GLN A 38 6.89 -15.00 8.35
N ALA A 39 5.80 -15.07 7.60
CA ALA A 39 4.71 -14.13 7.79
C ALA A 39 4.11 -14.31 9.21
N PRO A 40 3.68 -13.22 9.86
CA PRO A 40 3.01 -13.24 11.16
C PRO A 40 1.92 -14.31 11.24
N ALA A 41 1.89 -15.08 12.33
CA ALA A 41 0.91 -16.15 12.53
C ALA A 41 -0.51 -15.63 12.77
N SER A 42 -0.65 -14.43 13.35
CA SER A 42 -1.93 -13.78 13.60
C SER A 42 -2.18 -12.69 12.56
N GLN A 43 -3.15 -12.93 11.68
CA GLN A 43 -3.54 -11.99 10.63
C GLN A 43 -5.06 -11.82 10.61
N LEU A 44 -5.50 -10.56 10.48
CA LEU A 44 -6.86 -10.21 10.12
C LEU A 44 -6.86 -9.68 8.68
N GLU A 45 -7.67 -10.27 7.81
CA GLU A 45 -7.79 -9.81 6.42
C GLU A 45 -9.00 -8.88 6.23
N THR A 46 -8.79 -7.71 5.63
CA THR A 46 -9.89 -6.79 5.27
C THR A 46 -9.50 -5.84 4.14
N ALA A 47 -10.46 -5.49 3.27
CA ALA A 47 -10.32 -4.40 2.30
C ALA A 47 -10.70 -3.02 2.89
N SER A 48 -11.26 -2.98 4.10
CA SER A 48 -11.82 -1.75 4.67
C SER A 48 -10.76 -0.95 5.40
N THR A 49 -10.40 0.21 4.84
CA THR A 49 -9.58 1.21 5.53
C THR A 49 -10.23 1.67 6.83
N MET A 50 -11.55 1.84 6.85
CA MET A 50 -12.27 2.29 8.05
C MET A 50 -12.18 1.27 9.19
N LEU A 51 -12.39 -0.02 8.89
CA LEU A 51 -12.24 -1.09 9.90
C LEU A 51 -10.78 -1.17 10.37
N THR A 52 -9.83 -1.05 9.44
CA THR A 52 -8.40 -1.04 9.77
C THR A 52 -8.08 0.05 10.78
N VAL A 53 -8.48 1.30 10.51
CA VAL A 53 -8.24 2.45 11.40
C VAL A 53 -8.96 2.29 12.74
N ALA A 54 -10.17 1.73 12.77
CA ALA A 54 -10.90 1.47 14.01
C ALA A 54 -10.19 0.43 14.90
N LEU A 55 -9.62 -0.62 14.30
CA LEU A 55 -8.91 -1.68 15.04
C LEU A 55 -7.53 -1.22 15.52
N LEU A 56 -6.80 -0.46 14.71
CA LEU A 56 -5.50 0.11 15.11
C LEU A 56 -5.61 1.02 16.34
N GLN A 57 -6.76 1.66 16.56
CA GLN A 57 -7.00 2.50 17.74
C GLN A 57 -7.37 1.71 19.00
N GLN A 58 -7.77 0.44 18.86
CA GLN A 58 -8.33 -0.37 19.95
C GLN A 58 -7.46 -1.58 20.31
N THR A 59 -6.43 -1.86 19.53
CA THR A 59 -5.61 -3.08 19.64
C THR A 59 -4.15 -2.76 19.34
N ASP A 60 -3.27 -3.70 19.68
CA ASP A 60 -1.84 -3.64 19.32
C ASP A 60 -1.57 -4.17 17.90
N MET A 61 -2.59 -4.15 17.03
CA MET A 61 -2.43 -4.56 15.63
C MET A 61 -1.57 -3.55 14.87
N ILE A 62 -0.88 -4.05 13.84
CA ILE A 62 -0.13 -3.21 12.90
C ILE A 62 -0.51 -3.51 11.46
N THR A 63 -0.24 -2.58 10.55
CA THR A 63 -0.61 -2.74 9.14
C THR A 63 0.36 -2.02 8.21
N LEU A 64 0.30 -2.36 6.92
CA LEU A 64 0.81 -1.52 5.85
C LEU A 64 -0.31 -0.60 5.34
N MET A 65 0.01 0.68 5.20
CA MET A 65 -0.92 1.70 4.77
C MET A 65 -0.22 2.67 3.80
N PRO A 66 -0.89 3.22 2.78
CA PRO A 66 -0.32 4.25 1.93
C PRO A 66 0.10 5.47 2.76
N LEU A 67 1.25 6.06 2.41
CA LEU A 67 1.82 7.18 3.15
C LEU A 67 0.83 8.35 3.33
N SER A 68 0.05 8.68 2.29
CA SER A 68 -0.95 9.74 2.35
C SER A 68 -2.02 9.52 3.44
N LEU A 69 -2.41 8.26 3.70
CA LEU A 69 -3.33 7.94 4.77
C LEU A 69 -2.65 7.97 6.14
N VAL A 70 -1.40 7.49 6.24
CA VAL A 70 -0.61 7.61 7.47
C VAL A 70 -0.46 9.08 7.86
N GLU A 71 -0.07 9.95 6.92
CA GLU A 71 0.05 11.40 7.15
C GLU A 71 -1.28 12.03 7.55
N TYR A 72 -2.38 11.66 6.88
CA TYR A 72 -3.71 12.16 7.21
C TYR A 72 -4.11 11.79 8.65
N TYR A 73 -4.00 10.52 9.02
CA TYR A 73 -4.40 10.03 10.34
C TYR A 73 -3.42 10.44 11.45
N SER A 74 -2.14 10.63 11.14
CA SER A 74 -1.17 11.21 12.08
C SER A 74 -1.45 12.68 12.39
N LYS A 75 -1.88 13.48 11.39
CA LYS A 75 -2.32 14.86 11.64
C LYS A 75 -3.55 14.93 12.54
N LEU A 76 -4.42 13.93 12.49
CA LEU A 76 -5.57 13.79 13.38
C LEU A 76 -5.21 13.23 14.77
N GLY A 77 -3.97 12.81 14.99
CA GLY A 77 -3.51 12.25 16.25
C GLY A 77 -4.04 10.83 16.54
N VAL A 78 -4.59 10.14 15.55
CA VAL A 78 -5.22 8.81 15.74
C VAL A 78 -4.31 7.64 15.36
N LEU A 79 -3.30 7.86 14.51
CA LEU A 79 -2.32 6.84 14.11
C LEU A 79 -0.89 7.41 14.09
N ALA A 80 0.11 6.54 14.27
CA ALA A 80 1.52 6.90 14.16
C ALA A 80 2.26 5.92 13.24
N ALA A 81 3.23 6.45 12.49
CA ALA A 81 4.13 5.63 11.69
C ALA A 81 5.19 4.95 12.59
N LEU A 82 5.42 3.66 12.38
CA LEU A 82 6.50 2.93 13.03
C LEU A 82 7.83 3.21 12.28
N PRO A 83 8.92 3.56 12.96
CA PRO A 83 10.20 3.90 12.33
C PRO A 83 10.97 2.65 11.87
N VAL A 84 10.37 1.86 10.96
CA VAL A 84 10.99 0.68 10.37
C VAL A 84 11.13 0.87 8.87
N ALA A 85 12.37 0.84 8.39
CA ALA A 85 12.65 0.80 6.97
C ALA A 85 12.34 -0.61 6.44
N VAL A 86 11.42 -0.68 5.48
CA VAL A 86 11.13 -1.91 4.73
C VAL A 86 11.39 -1.67 3.25
N SER A 87 12.08 -2.60 2.62
CA SER A 87 12.27 -2.59 1.17
C SER A 87 11.12 -3.37 0.53
N ALA A 88 10.33 -2.71 -0.29
CA ALA A 88 9.32 -3.35 -1.12
C ALA A 88 9.14 -2.58 -2.42
N ARG A 89 8.68 -3.28 -3.45
CA ARG A 89 8.42 -2.72 -4.76
C ARG A 89 6.93 -2.83 -5.03
N LEU A 90 6.29 -1.69 -5.22
CA LEU A 90 4.94 -1.67 -5.76
C LEU A 90 5.00 -2.11 -7.23
N MET A 91 4.23 -3.15 -7.58
CA MET A 91 4.10 -3.57 -8.97
C MET A 91 3.49 -2.45 -9.83
N PRO A 92 3.84 -2.34 -11.12
CA PRO A 92 3.25 -1.33 -11.99
C PRO A 92 1.73 -1.42 -11.98
N PHE A 93 1.06 -0.29 -11.73
CA PHE A 93 -0.38 -0.14 -11.85
C PHE A 93 -0.69 0.87 -12.96
N GLY A 94 -1.89 0.81 -13.52
CA GLY A 94 -2.22 1.64 -14.67
C GLY A 94 -3.70 1.67 -14.97
N LEU A 95 -4.01 2.34 -16.08
CA LEU A 95 -5.39 2.50 -16.54
C LEU A 95 -5.78 1.31 -17.41
N ILE A 96 -6.85 0.65 -17.01
CA ILE A 96 -7.44 -0.46 -17.78
C ILE A 96 -8.53 0.11 -18.67
N SER A 97 -8.42 -0.13 -19.98
CA SER A 97 -9.42 0.28 -20.97
C SER A 97 -9.87 -0.90 -21.82
N ARG A 98 -11.13 -0.89 -22.26
CA ARG A 98 -11.63 -1.92 -23.18
C ARG A 98 -10.88 -1.86 -24.51
N LYS A 99 -10.37 -3.01 -24.97
CA LYS A 99 -9.71 -3.14 -26.28
C LYS A 99 -10.63 -2.59 -27.38
N GLY A 100 -10.07 -1.76 -28.26
CA GLY A 100 -10.80 -1.14 -29.38
C GLY A 100 -11.72 0.02 -29.01
N ARG A 101 -11.80 0.42 -27.73
CA ARG A 101 -12.56 1.62 -27.35
C ARG A 101 -11.77 2.87 -27.71
N ILE A 102 -12.32 3.68 -28.61
CA ILE A 102 -11.80 5.02 -28.91
C ILE A 102 -12.04 5.91 -27.67
N PRO A 103 -11.00 6.52 -27.07
CA PRO A 103 -11.18 7.40 -25.93
C PRO A 103 -11.96 8.66 -26.32
N THR A 104 -12.83 9.14 -25.44
CA THR A 104 -13.44 10.46 -25.60
C THR A 104 -12.43 11.55 -25.21
N ALA A 105 -12.68 12.81 -25.61
CA ALA A 105 -11.85 13.95 -25.18
C ALA A 105 -11.72 14.02 -23.65
N ALA A 106 -12.82 13.78 -22.91
CA ALA A 106 -12.80 13.74 -21.44
C ALA A 106 -11.91 12.60 -20.90
N MET A 107 -11.91 11.44 -21.56
CA MET A 107 -11.01 10.34 -21.17
C MET A 107 -9.54 10.71 -21.39
N GLU A 108 -9.20 11.44 -22.47
CA GLU A 108 -7.83 11.91 -22.69
C GLU A 108 -7.38 12.90 -21.62
N VAL A 109 -8.25 13.84 -21.24
CA VAL A 109 -7.96 14.80 -20.17
C VAL A 109 -7.68 14.08 -18.84
N VAL A 110 -8.53 13.13 -18.45
CA VAL A 110 -8.31 12.34 -17.22
C VAL A 110 -7.04 11.49 -17.31
N LYS A 111 -6.76 10.87 -18.46
CA LYS A 111 -5.52 10.10 -18.68
C LYS A 111 -4.28 10.95 -18.53
N ALA A 112 -4.30 12.17 -19.06
CA ALA A 112 -3.19 13.11 -18.96
C ALA A 112 -2.98 13.57 -17.51
N GLU A 113 -4.05 13.98 -16.83
CA GLU A 113 -3.97 14.47 -15.45
C GLU A 113 -3.48 13.38 -14.48
N LEU A 114 -3.95 12.15 -14.62
CA LEU A 114 -3.48 11.04 -13.78
C LEU A 114 -2.00 10.73 -14.00
N ARG A 115 -1.44 10.96 -15.20
CA ARG A 115 0.01 10.81 -15.45
C ARG A 115 0.82 11.90 -14.75
N VAL A 116 0.33 13.14 -14.75
CA VAL A 116 0.93 14.27 -14.04
C VAL A 116 0.99 13.97 -12.53
N GLN A 117 -0.16 13.59 -11.94
CA GLN A 117 -0.24 13.28 -10.50
C GLN A 117 0.61 12.05 -10.10
N ALA A 118 0.83 11.12 -11.03
CA ALA A 118 1.72 9.97 -10.81
C ALA A 118 3.22 10.29 -11.02
N GLY A 119 3.57 11.51 -11.42
CA GLY A 119 4.96 11.90 -11.74
C GLY A 119 5.52 11.25 -13.00
N LEU A 120 4.66 10.83 -13.94
CA LEU A 120 5.00 10.12 -15.17
C LEU A 120 5.07 11.03 -16.41
N GLU A 121 5.36 12.32 -16.23
CA GLU A 121 5.50 13.26 -17.33
C GLU A 121 6.63 12.82 -18.28
N GLY A 122 6.34 12.76 -19.58
CA GLY A 122 7.33 12.41 -20.62
C GLY A 122 7.52 10.92 -20.93
N GLN A 123 6.87 9.99 -20.21
CA GLN A 123 6.92 8.56 -20.56
C GLN A 123 5.84 8.21 -21.58
N GLY A 124 6.30 8.05 -22.83
CA GLY A 124 5.51 7.64 -23.98
C GLY A 124 4.62 6.43 -23.71
N VAL A 125 3.50 6.36 -24.42
CA VAL A 125 2.54 5.26 -24.35
C VAL A 125 3.27 3.95 -24.67
N ILE A 126 3.45 3.08 -23.67
CA ILE A 126 3.77 1.68 -23.92
C ILE A 126 2.47 1.05 -24.40
N THR A 127 2.19 1.17 -25.70
CA THR A 127 1.26 0.30 -26.40
C THR A 127 1.91 -1.07 -26.44
N SER A 128 1.39 -2.03 -25.68
CA SER A 128 1.62 -3.44 -25.99
C SER A 128 0.87 -3.76 -27.27
N ASP A 129 1.60 -4.20 -28.29
CA ASP A 129 1.06 -4.82 -29.51
C ASP A 129 0.17 -6.03 -29.19
#